data_AF-A0A5C1MAP4-F1
#
_entry.id   AF-A0A5C1MAP4-F1
#
_cell.length_a   1.000
_cell.length_b   1.000
_cell.length_c   1.000
_cell.angle_alpha   90.00
_cell.angle_beta   90.00
_cell.angle_gamma   90.00
#
_symmetry.space_group_name_H-M   'P 1'
#
loop_
_entity.id
_entity.type
_entity.pdbx_description
1 polymer ?
#
loop_
_entity_poly.entity_id
_entity_poly.type
_entity_poly.pdbx_seq_one_letter_code
_entity_poly.pdbx_strand_id
1 'polypeptide(L)'
;MKTNVTAVSAVLAMLLATAPVVVCAAASNKPSSHDISWLHRHGPASKAHIEECLECHTDRVSCIQCHKEVAPRNHTPSWAKTGHGLEARWDRSACTACHTEDSCIECHQSTRPSSHRRGWGGLGSTLQTHCGSCHYPVKDTTCFVCHKTAHAPNAH
;
A
#
# COMPACT_ATOMS: atom_id res chain seq x y z
N MET A 1 22.73 -74.48 -16.86
CA MET A 1 24.09 -74.07 -17.28
C MET A 1 24.09 -72.55 -17.44
N LYS A 2 25.14 -71.88 -16.94
CA LYS A 2 25.18 -70.47 -16.52
C LYS A 2 24.98 -69.47 -17.68
N THR A 3 24.22 -68.40 -17.47
CA THR A 3 24.28 -67.17 -18.29
C THR A 3 24.60 -65.99 -17.41
N ASN A 4 25.74 -65.35 -17.72
CA ASN A 4 26.39 -64.30 -16.96
C ASN A 4 25.71 -62.95 -17.15
N VAL A 5 25.50 -62.27 -16.02
CA VAL A 5 25.25 -60.83 -15.90
C VAL A 5 26.60 -60.13 -16.00
N THR A 6 26.84 -59.31 -17.02
CA THR A 6 27.74 -58.14 -17.01
C THR A 6 27.61 -57.39 -18.34
N ALA A 7 27.77 -56.05 -18.30
CA ALA A 7 27.94 -55.13 -19.45
C ALA A 7 26.70 -54.39 -20.02
N VAL A 8 25.87 -53.76 -19.17
CA VAL A 8 24.98 -52.67 -19.64
C VAL A 8 25.31 -51.29 -19.02
N SER A 9 26.23 -51.20 -18.05
CA SER A 9 26.47 -49.95 -17.30
C SER A 9 27.46 -48.93 -17.91
N ALA A 10 27.85 -49.01 -19.18
CA ALA A 10 28.99 -48.21 -19.68
C ALA A 10 28.73 -47.34 -20.93
N VAL A 11 27.47 -47.00 -21.27
CA VAL A 11 27.19 -46.16 -22.47
C VAL A 11 26.51 -44.82 -22.15
N LEU A 12 26.07 -44.55 -20.92
CA LEU A 12 25.35 -43.30 -20.59
C LEU A 12 26.28 -42.12 -20.20
N ALA A 13 27.58 -42.19 -20.48
CA ALA A 13 28.56 -41.20 -19.97
C ALA A 13 29.21 -40.28 -21.04
N MET A 14 28.76 -40.28 -22.30
CA MET A 14 29.43 -39.49 -23.36
C MET A 14 28.47 -38.81 -24.34
N LEU A 15 27.50 -38.03 -23.84
CA LEU A 15 26.74 -37.07 -24.65
C LEU A 15 26.59 -35.70 -23.95
N LEU A 16 27.62 -35.27 -23.22
CA LEU A 16 27.79 -33.85 -22.89
C LEU A 16 28.41 -33.14 -24.11
N ALA A 17 27.62 -33.06 -25.19
CA ALA A 17 27.94 -32.20 -26.31
C ALA A 17 27.97 -30.76 -25.78
N THR A 18 29.16 -30.17 -25.77
CA THR A 18 29.42 -28.76 -25.54
C THR A 18 28.77 -27.96 -26.67
N ALA A 19 27.45 -27.78 -26.61
CA ALA A 19 26.79 -26.75 -27.39
C ALA A 19 27.27 -25.41 -26.83
N PRO A 20 27.94 -24.54 -27.61
CA PRO A 20 28.18 -23.19 -27.17
C PRO A 20 26.81 -22.58 -26.91
N VAL A 21 26.54 -22.20 -25.65
CA VAL A 21 25.40 -21.34 -25.33
C VAL A 21 25.71 -20.04 -26.05
N VAL A 22 25.14 -19.88 -27.24
CA VAL A 22 25.16 -18.61 -27.96
C VAL A 22 24.30 -17.69 -27.10
N VAL A 23 24.95 -16.96 -26.19
CA VAL A 23 24.32 -15.87 -25.46
C VAL A 23 24.15 -14.76 -26.47
N CYS A 24 23.03 -14.79 -27.19
CA CYS A 24 22.57 -13.64 -27.94
C CYS A 24 22.32 -12.53 -26.92
N ALA A 25 23.08 -11.43 -27.00
CA ALA A 25 22.72 -10.21 -26.30
C ALA A 25 21.39 -9.73 -26.91
N ALA A 26 20.28 -10.09 -26.27
CA ALA A 26 18.97 -9.57 -26.65
C ALA A 26 19.04 -8.04 -26.50
N ALA A 27 18.96 -7.34 -27.63
CA ALA A 27 18.85 -5.89 -27.61
C ALA A 27 17.63 -5.52 -26.77
N SER A 28 17.80 -4.57 -25.84
CA SER A 28 16.69 -4.10 -25.02
C SER A 28 15.59 -3.55 -25.94
N ASN A 29 14.38 -4.08 -25.81
CA ASN A 29 13.19 -3.53 -26.48
C ASN A 29 12.62 -2.32 -25.73
N LYS A 30 13.37 -1.76 -24.77
CA LYS A 30 13.01 -0.59 -23.98
C LYS A 30 12.86 0.63 -24.89
N PRO A 31 11.67 1.25 -24.97
CA PRO A 31 11.48 2.48 -25.74
C PRO A 31 12.30 3.64 -25.16
N SER A 32 12.65 4.62 -26.00
CA SER A 32 13.33 5.85 -25.57
C SER A 32 12.55 6.65 -24.53
N SER A 33 11.24 6.44 -24.45
CA SER A 33 10.37 7.07 -23.46
C SER A 33 10.66 6.67 -22.01
N HIS A 34 11.34 5.53 -21.79
CA HIS A 34 11.73 5.04 -20.47
C HIS A 34 13.05 5.68 -20.00
N ASP A 35 13.07 7.01 -20.00
CA ASP A 35 14.17 7.82 -19.49
C ASP A 35 13.90 8.30 -18.04
N ILE A 36 14.82 9.10 -17.49
CA ILE A 36 14.75 9.61 -16.11
C ILE A 36 13.50 10.44 -15.81
N SER A 37 12.87 11.03 -16.83
CA SER A 37 11.68 11.85 -16.68
C SER A 37 10.38 11.03 -16.69
N TRP A 38 10.46 9.72 -16.96
CA TRP A 38 9.32 8.80 -17.00
C TRP A 38 8.37 8.95 -15.80
N LEU A 39 8.91 9.09 -14.59
CA LEU A 39 8.12 9.24 -13.35
C LEU A 39 7.16 10.45 -13.36
N HIS A 40 7.44 11.45 -14.19
CA HIS A 40 6.61 12.65 -14.29
C HIS A 40 5.54 12.56 -15.38
N ARG A 41 5.76 11.75 -16.43
CA ARG A 41 4.95 11.75 -17.67
C ARG A 41 4.16 10.48 -17.92
N HIS A 42 4.49 9.37 -17.26
CA HIS A 42 3.76 8.12 -17.48
C HIS A 42 2.30 8.17 -17.07
N GLY A 43 1.94 8.93 -16.04
CA GLY A 43 0.55 9.02 -15.57
C GLY A 43 -0.39 9.55 -16.66
N PRO A 44 -0.14 10.74 -17.23
CA PRO A 44 -0.89 11.25 -18.37
C PRO A 44 -0.81 10.34 -19.62
N ALA A 45 0.38 9.82 -19.94
CA ALA A 45 0.56 8.93 -21.10
C ALA A 45 -0.29 7.64 -20.97
N SER A 46 -0.24 7.00 -19.81
CA SER A 46 -1.02 5.81 -19.47
C SER A 46 -2.53 6.08 -19.51
N LYS A 47 -2.99 7.26 -19.10
CA LYS A 47 -4.40 7.64 -19.19
C LYS A 47 -4.88 7.82 -20.63
N ALA A 48 -3.99 8.28 -21.51
CA ALA A 48 -4.31 8.49 -22.91
C ALA A 48 -4.25 7.19 -23.72
N HIS A 49 -3.16 6.42 -23.55
CA HIS A 49 -2.80 5.29 -24.41
C HIS A 49 -2.14 4.16 -23.60
N ILE A 50 -2.91 3.50 -22.73
CA ILE A 50 -2.39 2.35 -21.95
C ILE A 50 -2.06 1.17 -22.86
N GLU A 51 -2.76 1.01 -23.97
CA GLU A 51 -2.60 -0.06 -24.96
C GLU A 51 -1.18 -0.14 -25.52
N GLU A 52 -0.54 0.99 -25.80
CA GLU A 52 0.87 1.06 -26.26
C GLU A 52 1.82 0.46 -25.21
N CYS A 53 1.50 0.66 -23.93
CA CYS A 53 2.30 0.11 -22.83
C CYS A 53 2.13 -1.41 -22.73
N LEU A 54 0.91 -1.90 -22.99
CA LEU A 54 0.53 -3.30 -22.84
C LEU A 54 1.07 -4.21 -23.95
N GLU A 55 1.58 -3.64 -25.06
CA GLU A 55 2.30 -4.42 -26.08
C GLU A 55 3.50 -5.17 -25.49
N CYS A 56 4.16 -4.57 -24.49
CA CYS A 56 5.29 -5.16 -23.77
C CYS A 56 4.95 -5.52 -22.31
N HIS A 57 4.10 -4.74 -21.63
CA HIS A 57 3.71 -4.95 -20.22
C HIS A 57 2.38 -5.71 -20.09
N THR A 58 2.29 -6.87 -20.72
CA THR A 58 1.03 -7.64 -20.88
C THR A 58 0.41 -8.06 -19.54
N ASP A 59 1.22 -8.50 -18.59
CA ASP A 59 0.78 -8.99 -17.27
C ASP A 59 0.57 -7.88 -16.22
N ARG A 60 0.97 -6.64 -16.54
CA ARG A 60 0.90 -5.44 -15.67
C ARG A 60 1.63 -5.59 -14.33
N VAL A 61 2.48 -6.60 -14.17
CA VAL A 61 3.16 -6.89 -12.89
C VAL A 61 4.03 -5.70 -12.49
N SER A 62 4.77 -5.12 -13.44
CA SER A 62 5.60 -3.93 -13.20
C SER A 62 4.78 -2.71 -12.76
N CYS A 63 3.60 -2.50 -13.35
CA CYS A 63 2.69 -1.42 -12.97
C CYS A 63 2.20 -1.62 -11.53
N ILE A 64 1.69 -2.82 -11.24
CA ILE A 64 1.11 -3.16 -9.94
C ILE A 64 2.16 -3.07 -8.84
N GLN A 65 3.36 -3.62 -9.07
CA GLN A 65 4.43 -3.62 -8.09
C GLN A 65 4.87 -2.19 -7.75
N CYS A 66 5.17 -1.37 -8.76
CA CYS A 66 5.58 0.02 -8.55
C CYS A 66 4.48 0.83 -7.83
N HIS A 67 3.22 0.71 -8.26
CA HIS A 67 2.12 1.45 -7.64
C HIS A 67 1.73 0.94 -6.24
N LYS A 68 2.19 -0.25 -5.84
CA LYS A 68 2.08 -0.74 -4.46
C LYS A 68 3.23 -0.28 -3.57
N GLU A 69 4.42 -0.12 -4.13
CA GLU A 69 5.64 0.22 -3.39
C GLU A 69 5.87 1.74 -3.28
N VAL A 70 5.40 2.52 -4.26
CA VAL A 70 5.61 3.96 -4.32
C VAL A 70 4.43 4.70 -3.72
N ALA A 71 4.72 5.49 -2.68
CA ALA A 71 3.74 6.33 -2.04
C ALA A 71 3.13 7.35 -3.05
N PRO A 72 1.79 7.54 -3.04
CA PRO A 72 1.14 8.58 -3.83
C PRO A 72 1.68 9.98 -3.50
N ARG A 73 1.63 10.90 -4.47
CA ARG A 73 2.18 12.27 -4.32
C ARG A 73 1.59 13.07 -3.15
N ASN A 74 0.39 12.73 -2.71
CA ASN A 74 -0.26 13.39 -1.57
C ASN A 74 0.26 12.88 -0.22
N HIS A 75 1.05 11.80 -0.15
CA HIS A 75 1.62 11.25 1.10
C HIS A 75 2.71 12.16 1.68
N THR A 76 2.28 13.32 2.16
CA THR A 76 3.09 14.34 2.80
C THR A 76 2.70 14.43 4.28
N PRO A 77 3.59 14.92 5.16
CA PRO A 77 3.26 15.10 6.57
C PRO A 77 2.04 15.99 6.81
N SER A 78 1.83 16.99 5.95
CA SER A 78 0.66 17.88 6.04
C SER A 78 -0.63 17.16 5.68
N TRP A 79 -0.64 16.37 4.60
CA TRP A 79 -1.78 15.52 4.26
C TRP A 79 -2.09 14.51 5.36
N ALA A 80 -1.06 13.82 5.89
CA ALA A 80 -1.24 12.89 7.00
C ALA A 80 -1.81 13.57 8.25
N LYS A 81 -1.55 14.86 8.47
CA LYS A 81 -2.08 15.59 9.64
C LYS A 81 -3.49 16.14 9.44
N THR A 82 -3.81 16.65 8.25
CA THR A 82 -5.05 17.43 8.04
C THR A 82 -5.84 17.03 6.79
N GLY A 83 -5.23 16.37 5.82
CA GLY A 83 -5.84 16.01 4.53
C GLY A 83 -6.49 14.62 4.52
N HIS A 84 -5.81 13.61 5.07
CA HIS A 84 -6.22 12.20 4.94
C HIS A 84 -7.62 11.95 5.49
N GLY A 85 -8.00 12.61 6.59
CA GLY A 85 -9.31 12.40 7.22
C GLY A 85 -10.47 12.89 6.35
N LEU A 86 -10.22 13.86 5.46
CA LEU A 86 -11.20 14.31 4.48
C LEU A 86 -11.37 13.29 3.36
N GLU A 87 -10.26 12.84 2.77
CA GLU A 87 -10.27 11.84 1.71
C GLU A 87 -10.85 10.50 2.20
N ALA A 88 -10.45 10.02 3.38
CA ALA A 88 -10.97 8.81 3.98
C ALA A 88 -12.47 8.87 4.34
N ARG A 89 -13.08 10.07 4.40
CA ARG A 89 -14.54 10.21 4.54
C ARG A 89 -15.26 10.08 3.20
N TRP A 90 -14.61 10.44 2.10
CA TRP A 90 -15.17 10.35 0.76
C TRP A 90 -14.92 8.99 0.12
N ASP A 91 -13.70 8.47 0.23
CA ASP A 91 -13.30 7.22 -0.40
C ASP A 91 -12.18 6.53 0.42
N ARG A 92 -12.56 5.54 1.21
CA ARG A 92 -11.59 4.68 1.92
C ARG A 92 -10.93 3.66 1.00
N SER A 93 -11.55 3.33 -0.13
CA SER A 93 -11.05 2.28 -1.02
C SER A 93 -9.70 2.66 -1.63
N ALA A 94 -9.50 3.95 -1.88
CA ALA A 94 -8.21 4.51 -2.30
C ALA A 94 -7.06 4.19 -1.32
N CYS A 95 -7.34 4.16 -0.02
CA CYS A 95 -6.35 3.81 1.00
C CYS A 95 -6.10 2.30 1.03
N THR A 96 -7.15 1.50 0.89
CA THR A 96 -7.08 0.03 0.94
C THR A 96 -6.38 -0.61 -0.27
N ALA A 97 -6.03 0.19 -1.28
CA ALA A 97 -5.17 -0.25 -2.37
C ALA A 97 -3.77 -0.69 -1.89
N CYS A 98 -3.28 -0.08 -0.79
CA CYS A 98 -1.98 -0.38 -0.19
C CYS A 98 -2.06 -0.67 1.32
N HIS A 99 -2.99 -0.03 2.05
CA HIS A 99 -3.09 -0.14 3.51
C HIS A 99 -4.14 -1.14 3.96
N THR A 100 -3.93 -1.75 5.12
CA THR A 100 -4.91 -2.61 5.79
C THR A 100 -5.66 -1.82 6.87
N GLU A 101 -6.77 -2.37 7.38
CA GLU A 101 -7.51 -1.78 8.51
C GLU A 101 -6.62 -1.54 9.73
N ASP A 102 -5.65 -2.42 9.98
CA ASP A 102 -4.68 -2.28 11.07
C ASP A 102 -3.87 -0.98 10.96
N SER A 103 -3.56 -0.52 9.74
CA SER A 103 -2.87 0.76 9.52
C SER A 103 -3.71 1.94 10.02
N CYS A 104 -5.04 1.87 9.87
CA CYS A 104 -5.95 2.88 10.39
C CYS A 104 -6.02 2.81 11.91
N ILE A 105 -6.19 1.60 12.46
CA ILE A 105 -6.34 1.36 13.89
C ILE A 105 -5.10 1.85 14.66
N GLU A 106 -3.90 1.47 14.23
CA GLU A 106 -2.64 1.79 14.92
C GLU A 106 -2.47 3.30 15.14
N CYS A 107 -2.70 4.10 14.10
CA CYS A 107 -2.61 5.55 14.19
C CYS A 107 -3.76 6.14 15.00
N HIS A 108 -5.01 5.72 14.73
CA HIS A 108 -6.18 6.30 15.39
C HIS A 108 -6.32 5.91 16.88
N GLN A 109 -5.68 4.83 17.32
CA GLN A 109 -5.62 4.45 18.74
C GLN A 109 -4.52 5.20 19.51
N SER A 110 -3.41 5.54 18.85
CA SER A 110 -2.25 6.18 19.48
C SER A 110 -2.22 7.70 19.31
N THR A 111 -2.94 8.23 18.32
CA THR A 111 -2.92 9.66 17.98
C THR A 111 -4.06 10.40 18.64
N ARG A 112 -3.70 11.31 19.54
CA ARG A 112 -4.64 12.24 20.17
C ARG A 112 -5.30 13.12 19.10
N PRO A 113 -6.65 13.18 19.03
CA PRO A 113 -7.32 14.03 18.04
C PRO A 113 -7.04 15.51 18.29
N SER A 114 -7.05 16.31 17.23
CA SER A 114 -6.81 17.77 17.32
C SER A 114 -7.83 18.50 18.19
N SER A 115 -9.03 17.93 18.37
CA SER A 115 -10.05 18.41 19.28
C SER A 115 -9.58 18.39 20.73
N HIS A 116 -8.80 17.37 21.14
CA HIS A 116 -8.22 17.26 22.47
C HIS A 116 -7.09 18.28 22.63
N ARG A 117 -7.42 19.56 22.79
CA ARG A 117 -6.48 20.64 23.15
C ARG A 117 -6.76 21.14 24.56
N ARG A 118 -5.81 21.87 25.15
CA ARG A 118 -6.01 22.51 26.47
C ARG A 118 -7.28 23.38 26.43
N GLY A 119 -8.18 23.19 27.40
CA GLY A 119 -9.47 23.89 27.47
C GLY A 119 -10.61 23.28 26.64
N TRP A 120 -10.41 22.15 25.94
CA TRP A 120 -11.47 21.47 25.18
C TRP A 120 -12.70 21.13 26.01
N GLY A 121 -12.49 20.74 27.28
CA GLY A 121 -13.56 20.45 28.24
C GLY A 121 -14.05 21.64 29.07
N GLY A 122 -13.67 22.87 28.72
CA GLY A 122 -13.89 24.07 29.53
C GLY A 122 -12.72 24.42 30.46
N LEU A 123 -12.59 25.70 30.80
CA LEU A 123 -11.61 26.22 31.77
C LEU A 123 -12.19 26.03 33.19
N GLY A 124 -12.04 24.84 33.77
CA GLY A 124 -12.46 24.57 35.16
C GLY A 124 -13.61 23.56 35.30
N SER A 125 -13.30 22.30 35.04
CA SER A 125 -13.77 21.04 35.66
C SER A 125 -15.16 20.83 36.30
N THR A 126 -16.21 21.65 36.13
CA THR A 126 -17.54 21.32 36.71
C THR A 126 -18.63 20.98 35.69
N LEU A 127 -18.45 21.31 34.41
CA LEU A 127 -19.42 21.01 33.35
C LEU A 127 -18.72 20.38 32.15
N GLN A 128 -19.02 19.09 31.88
CA GLN A 128 -18.47 18.38 30.73
C GLN A 128 -19.23 18.76 29.44
N THR A 129 -18.96 19.95 28.91
CA THR A 129 -19.68 20.49 27.73
C THR A 129 -19.12 20.01 26.40
N HIS A 130 -17.97 19.33 26.37
CA HIS A 130 -17.30 18.95 25.13
C HIS A 130 -18.02 17.85 24.32
N CYS A 131 -18.92 17.10 24.97
CA CYS A 131 -19.73 16.04 24.36
C CYS A 131 -21.23 16.27 24.55
N GLY A 132 -21.64 16.87 25.67
CA GLY A 132 -23.05 17.03 26.07
C GLY A 132 -23.89 18.05 25.29
N SER A 133 -23.36 18.71 24.25
CA SER A 133 -24.12 19.74 23.55
C SER A 133 -25.21 19.21 22.63
N CYS A 134 -25.09 18.01 22.04
CA CYS A 134 -26.09 17.47 21.08
C CYS A 134 -26.09 15.94 20.84
N HIS A 135 -24.99 15.18 21.05
CA HIS A 135 -24.89 13.79 20.57
C HIS A 135 -24.63 12.74 21.67
N TYR A 136 -25.70 12.36 22.37
CA TYR A 136 -25.78 11.11 23.14
C TYR A 136 -26.58 10.11 22.30
N PRO A 137 -26.10 8.89 22.02
CA PRO A 137 -25.01 8.16 22.67
C PRO A 137 -23.63 8.24 21.96
N VAL A 138 -22.54 8.02 22.73
CA VAL A 138 -21.13 8.15 22.25
C VAL A 138 -20.82 7.31 21.01
N LYS A 139 -21.44 6.12 20.90
CA LYS A 139 -21.28 5.20 19.77
C LYS A 139 -21.58 5.82 18.40
N ASP A 140 -22.38 6.89 18.36
CA ASP A 140 -22.78 7.56 17.11
C ASP A 140 -21.87 8.77 16.79
N THR A 141 -20.76 8.92 17.52
CA THR A 141 -19.80 10.02 17.37
C THR A 141 -18.42 9.51 16.96
N THR A 142 -17.58 10.39 16.44
CA THR A 142 -16.16 10.09 16.18
C THR A 142 -15.37 9.82 17.46
N CYS A 143 -15.90 10.16 18.63
CA CYS A 143 -15.26 9.92 19.92
C CYS A 143 -15.25 8.41 20.28
N PHE A 144 -16.18 7.60 19.75
CA PHE A 144 -16.26 6.16 20.04
C PHE A 144 -15.04 5.37 19.56
N VAL A 145 -14.24 5.95 18.66
CA VAL A 145 -12.97 5.36 18.22
C VAL A 145 -12.09 5.08 19.45
N CYS A 146 -12.00 6.02 20.38
CA CYS A 146 -11.22 5.91 21.61
C CYS A 146 -12.08 5.70 22.86
N HIS A 147 -13.26 6.33 22.94
CA HIS A 147 -14.12 6.35 24.13
C HIS A 147 -15.35 5.45 23.94
N LYS A 148 -15.26 4.20 24.41
CA LYS A 148 -16.38 3.23 24.27
C LYS A 148 -17.58 3.54 25.16
N THR A 149 -17.38 4.31 26.21
CA THR A 149 -18.41 4.76 27.15
C THR A 149 -18.25 6.25 27.44
N ALA A 150 -19.32 6.90 27.91
CA ALA A 150 -19.20 8.25 28.45
C ALA A 150 -18.56 8.19 29.85
N HIS A 151 -17.56 9.03 30.11
CA HIS A 151 -16.87 9.08 31.40
C HIS A 151 -16.53 10.52 31.79
N ALA A 152 -16.31 10.76 33.09
CA ALA A 152 -15.85 12.04 33.61
C ALA A 152 -14.37 12.32 33.23
N PRO A 153 -13.85 13.56 33.36
CA PRO A 153 -12.44 13.81 33.14
C PRO A 153 -11.59 12.91 34.04
N ASN A 154 -10.57 12.25 33.46
CA ASN A 154 -9.59 11.40 34.17
C ASN A 154 -10.12 10.06 34.72
N ALA A 155 -11.34 9.64 34.37
CA ALA A 155 -11.70 8.22 34.49
C ALA A 155 -11.13 7.49 33.26
N HIS A 156 -10.08 6.71 33.48
CA HIS A 156 -9.47 5.81 32.49
C HIS A 156 -10.29 4.54 32.34
#